data_AF-A0A9X6FNN5-F1
#
_entry.id   AF-A0A9X6FNN5-F1
#
_cell.length_a   1.000
_cell.length_b   1.000
_cell.length_c   1.000
_cell.angle_alpha   90.00
_cell.angle_beta   90.00
_cell.angle_gamma   90.00
#
_symmetry.space_group_name_H-M   'P 1'
#
loop_
_entity.id
_entity.type
_entity.pdbx_description
1 polymer ?
#
loop_
_entity_poly.entity_id
_entity_poly.type
_entity_poly.pdbx_seq_one_letter_code
_entity_poly.pdbx_strand_id
1 'polypeptide(L)'
;MRELRQRTIEKQSPNPVKEHIIQTDENRKRLYRRLAVFLVFTFTIIASISVTFYQQNSSIKAKEAKVKDMKKELDSLTNKEKSLKDEVQKLNDEEYVLKIARRDYFFSGKGEIIFPVSK
;
A
#
# COMPACT_ATOMS: atom_id res chain seq x y z
N MET A 1 -51.30 -17.82 -88.44
CA MET A 1 -50.37 -18.99 -88.33
C MET A 1 -48.96 -18.45 -88.55
N ARG A 2 -48.12 -18.10 -87.57
CA ARG A 2 -47.72 -18.82 -86.36
C ARG A 2 -47.14 -17.81 -85.36
N GLU A 3 -47.94 -17.40 -84.38
CA GLU A 3 -47.41 -16.98 -83.09
C GLU A 3 -47.54 -18.18 -82.16
N LEU A 4 -46.53 -19.04 -82.07
CA LEU A 4 -46.40 -20.02 -80.99
C LEU A 4 -44.96 -20.50 -80.96
N ARG A 5 -44.37 -20.55 -79.76
CA ARG A 5 -43.06 -21.15 -79.39
C ARG A 5 -41.91 -20.19 -79.07
N GLN A 6 -42.21 -19.03 -78.49
CA GLN A 6 -41.51 -18.74 -77.24
C GLN A 6 -42.08 -19.69 -76.19
N ARG A 7 -41.36 -20.76 -75.84
CA ARG A 7 -41.24 -21.40 -74.51
C ARG A 7 -40.39 -22.67 -74.69
N THR A 8 -39.52 -22.90 -73.70
CA THR A 8 -38.90 -24.19 -73.39
C THR A 8 -37.58 -24.50 -74.09
N ILE A 9 -36.55 -23.72 -73.77
CA ILE A 9 -35.32 -24.37 -73.26
C ILE A 9 -35.11 -23.81 -71.85
N GLU A 10 -35.77 -24.49 -70.93
CA GLU A 10 -35.59 -24.36 -69.49
C GLU A 10 -34.47 -25.33 -69.05
N LYS A 11 -33.66 -24.86 -68.10
CA LYS A 11 -32.82 -25.61 -67.15
C LYS A 11 -31.53 -26.30 -67.65
N GLN A 12 -30.42 -25.67 -67.28
CA GLN A 12 -29.50 -26.25 -66.30
C GLN A 12 -28.74 -25.11 -65.59
N SER A 13 -29.22 -24.70 -64.41
CA SER A 13 -28.40 -23.98 -63.41
C SER A 13 -27.60 -25.04 -62.62
N PRO A 14 -26.40 -24.77 -62.05
CA PRO A 14 -26.31 -23.87 -60.90
C PRO A 14 -24.99 -23.10 -60.75
N ASN A 15 -25.07 -21.78 -60.58
CA ASN A 15 -24.56 -21.12 -59.38
C ASN A 15 -24.87 -19.63 -59.47
N PRO A 16 -25.76 -19.07 -58.63
CA PRO A 16 -25.50 -17.72 -58.17
C PRO A 16 -24.29 -17.85 -57.24
N VAL A 17 -23.10 -17.55 -57.75
CA VAL A 17 -22.01 -17.12 -56.88
C VAL A 17 -22.60 -15.94 -56.12
N LYS A 18 -23.03 -16.23 -54.88
CA LYS A 18 -23.58 -15.22 -53.99
C LYS A 18 -22.55 -14.11 -53.97
N GLU A 19 -22.92 -12.95 -54.49
CA GLU A 19 -22.20 -11.71 -54.22
C GLU A 19 -22.15 -11.58 -52.69
N HIS A 20 -21.07 -12.05 -52.09
CA HIS A 20 -20.75 -11.76 -50.70
C HIS A 20 -20.03 -10.41 -50.67
N ILE A 21 -20.61 -9.42 -51.35
CA ILE A 21 -20.07 -8.08 -51.47
C ILE A 21 -20.95 -7.20 -50.58
N ILE A 22 -20.49 -7.06 -49.34
CA ILE A 22 -20.69 -5.89 -48.49
C ILE A 22 -22.12 -5.70 -47.93
N GLN A 23 -22.55 -6.63 -47.07
CA GLN A 23 -23.35 -6.24 -45.87
C GLN A 23 -22.47 -6.07 -44.64
N THR A 24 -21.17 -5.83 -44.84
CA THR A 24 -20.19 -5.75 -43.76
C THR A 24 -20.06 -4.35 -43.19
N ASP A 25 -20.48 -3.30 -43.90
CA ASP A 25 -20.22 -1.92 -43.48
C ASP A 25 -21.09 -1.47 -42.30
N GLU A 26 -22.41 -1.72 -42.33
CA GLU A 26 -23.28 -1.45 -41.16
C GLU A 26 -22.90 -2.29 -39.93
N ASN A 27 -22.56 -3.56 -40.14
CA ASN A 27 -22.18 -4.48 -39.07
C ASN A 27 -20.81 -4.08 -38.46
N ARG A 28 -19.87 -3.63 -39.29
CA ARG A 28 -18.59 -3.06 -38.83
C ARG A 28 -18.78 -1.75 -38.08
N LYS A 29 -19.63 -0.83 -38.56
CA LYS A 29 -19.96 0.42 -37.85
C LYS A 29 -20.55 0.15 -36.46
N ARG A 30 -21.47 -0.82 -36.34
CA ARG A 30 -22.01 -1.25 -35.03
C ARG A 30 -20.94 -1.87 -34.14
N LEU A 31 -20.04 -2.67 -34.70
CA LEU A 31 -18.91 -3.27 -33.96
C LEU A 31 -17.93 -2.20 -33.46
N TYR A 32 -17.51 -1.25 -34.29
CA TYR A 32 -16.64 -0.14 -33.88
C TYR A 32 -17.30 0.77 -32.85
N ARG A 33 -18.62 0.98 -32.94
CA ARG A 33 -19.38 1.73 -31.92
C ARG A 33 -19.38 1.01 -30.57
N ARG A 34 -19.55 -0.32 -30.56
CA ARG A 34 -19.43 -1.13 -29.34
C ARG A 34 -18.00 -1.12 -28.78
N LEU A 35 -17.00 -1.21 -29.64
CA LEU A 35 -15.59 -1.18 -29.26
C LEU A 35 -15.17 0.19 -28.71
N ALA A 36 -15.70 1.29 -29.27
CA ALA A 36 -15.46 2.64 -28.77
C ALA A 36 -16.05 2.85 -27.37
N VAL A 37 -17.28 2.37 -27.12
CA VAL A 37 -17.89 2.41 -25.78
C VAL A 37 -17.08 1.57 -24.78
N PHE A 38 -16.62 0.38 -25.20
CA PHE A 38 -15.77 -0.46 -24.37
C PHE A 38 -14.44 0.24 -24.04
N LEU A 39 -13.80 0.88 -25.01
CA LEU A 39 -12.57 1.63 -24.81
C LEU A 39 -12.74 2.79 -23.83
N VAL A 40 -13.82 3.58 -23.99
CA VAL A 40 -14.13 4.67 -23.05
C VAL A 40 -14.32 4.10 -21.64
N PHE A 41 -15.07 3.00 -21.50
CA PHE A 41 -15.27 2.35 -20.21
C PHE A 41 -13.95 1.86 -19.60
N THR A 42 -13.09 1.18 -20.37
CA THR A 42 -11.78 0.74 -19.87
C THR A 42 -10.89 1.92 -19.50
N PHE A 43 -10.92 3.02 -20.26
CA PHE A 43 -10.17 4.23 -19.94
C PHE A 43 -10.65 4.86 -18.64
N THR A 44 -11.96 4.90 -18.38
CA THR A 44 -12.49 5.42 -17.10
C THR A 44 -12.03 4.58 -15.92
N ILE A 45 -11.98 3.25 -16.06
CA ILE A 45 -11.46 2.36 -15.01
C ILE A 45 -9.97 2.62 -14.78
N ILE A 46 -9.16 2.64 -15.85
CA ILE A 46 -7.71 2.89 -15.75
C ILE A 46 -7.43 4.26 -15.14
N ALA A 47 -8.18 5.30 -15.52
CA ALA A 47 -8.05 6.63 -14.94
C ALA A 47 -8.37 6.64 -13.44
N SER A 48 -9.45 5.95 -13.03
CA SER A 48 -9.81 5.86 -11.61
C SER A 48 -8.74 5.11 -10.77
N ILE A 49 -8.18 4.02 -11.29
CA ILE A 49 -7.06 3.29 -10.66
C ILE A 49 -5.82 4.18 -10.60
N SER A 50 -5.51 4.94 -11.66
CA SER A 50 -4.35 5.83 -11.69
C SER A 50 -4.45 6.91 -10.60
N VAL A 51 -5.60 7.58 -10.48
CA VAL A 51 -5.83 8.61 -9.45
C VAL A 51 -5.67 8.03 -8.04
N THR A 52 -6.27 6.88 -7.76
CA THR A 52 -6.17 6.23 -6.45
C THR A 52 -4.73 5.79 -6.14
N PHE A 53 -3.98 5.32 -7.15
CA PHE A 53 -2.57 4.94 -7.01
C PHE A 53 -1.66 6.14 -6.72
N TYR A 54 -1.86 7.27 -7.41
CA TYR A 54 -1.12 8.52 -7.14
C TYR A 54 -1.37 9.03 -5.72
N GLN A 55 -2.61 8.98 -5.24
CA GLN A 55 -2.96 9.43 -3.89
C GLN A 55 -2.26 8.58 -2.82
N GLN A 56 -2.15 7.26 -3.03
CA GLN A 56 -1.53 6.33 -2.09
C GLN A 56 -0.02 6.58 -1.91
N ASN A 57 0.71 6.93 -2.96
CA ASN A 57 2.17 7.14 -2.90
C ASN A 57 2.57 8.30 -1.98
N SER A 58 1.80 9.40 -1.96
CA SER A 58 2.05 10.51 -1.04
C SER A 58 1.82 10.13 0.43
N SER A 59 0.82 9.28 0.68
CA SER A 59 0.48 8.83 2.03
C SER A 59 1.51 7.83 2.60
N ILE A 60 2.17 7.06 1.73
CA ILE A 60 3.15 6.04 2.14
C ILE A 60 4.40 6.71 2.73
N LYS A 61 4.96 7.73 2.08
CA LYS A 61 6.15 8.43 2.61
C LYS A 61 5.88 9.09 3.98
N ALA A 62 4.70 9.70 4.14
CA ALA A 62 4.30 10.30 5.40
C ALA A 62 4.11 9.24 6.51
N LYS A 63 3.55 8.07 6.15
CA LYS A 63 3.42 6.94 7.08
C LYS A 63 4.77 6.35 7.45
N GLU A 64 5.69 6.19 6.51
CA GLU A 64 7.06 5.69 6.77
C GLU A 64 7.84 6.61 7.70
N ALA A 65 7.76 7.94 7.48
CA ALA A 65 8.38 8.92 8.37
C ALA A 65 7.81 8.80 9.79
N LYS A 66 6.48 8.74 9.91
CA LYS A 66 5.81 8.57 11.21
C LYS A 66 6.20 7.27 11.92
N VAL A 67 6.30 6.15 11.18
CA VAL A 67 6.75 4.86 11.73
C VAL A 67 8.18 4.96 12.24
N LYS A 68 9.07 5.63 11.49
CA LYS A 68 10.46 5.83 11.90
C LYS A 68 10.56 6.67 13.17
N ASP A 69 9.79 7.74 13.27
CA ASP A 69 9.79 8.62 14.45
C ASP A 69 9.22 7.90 15.67
N MET A 70 8.08 7.20 15.52
CA MET A 70 7.50 6.38 16.59
C MET A 70 8.45 5.27 17.04
N LYS A 71 9.21 4.67 16.12
CA LYS A 71 10.21 3.65 16.48
C LYS A 71 11.35 4.23 17.30
N LYS A 72 11.86 5.41 16.93
CA LYS A 72 12.88 6.11 17.72
C LYS A 72 12.38 6.47 19.11
N GLU A 73 11.15 6.97 19.20
CA GLU A 73 10.53 7.30 20.48
C GLU A 73 10.40 6.06 21.36
N LEU A 74 9.94 4.94 20.79
CA LEU A 74 9.84 3.66 21.48
C LEU A 74 11.21 3.18 21.98
N ASP A 75 12.24 3.18 21.14
CA ASP A 75 13.59 2.79 21.54
C ASP A 75 14.12 3.67 22.68
N SER A 76 13.83 4.98 22.64
CA SER A 76 14.22 5.91 23.72
C SER A 76 13.50 5.62 25.03
N LEU A 77 12.19 5.31 24.97
CA LEU A 77 11.38 4.99 26.13
C LEU A 77 11.78 3.65 26.73
N THR A 78 12.03 2.63 25.92
CA THR A 78 12.50 1.32 26.38
C THR A 78 13.87 1.42 27.05
N ASN A 79 14.80 2.22 26.51
CA ASN A 79 16.08 2.46 27.16
C ASN A 79 15.91 3.16 28.51
N LYS A 80 15.03 4.16 28.57
CA LYS A 80 14.72 4.87 29.82
C LYS A 80 14.09 3.94 30.84
N GLU A 81 13.12 3.12 30.44
CA GLU A 81 12.49 2.10 31.29
C GLU A 81 13.52 1.13 31.86
N LYS A 82 14.43 0.60 31.02
CA LYS A 82 15.50 -0.28 31.47
C LYS A 82 16.41 0.40 32.49
N SER A 83 16.84 1.64 32.21
CA SER A 83 17.70 2.39 33.14
C SER A 83 17.03 2.64 34.49
N LEU A 84 15.74 3.00 34.47
CA LEU A 84 14.94 3.22 35.68
C LEU A 84 14.75 1.91 36.46
N LYS A 85 14.53 0.79 35.75
CA LYS A 85 14.39 -0.52 36.39
C LYS A 85 15.70 -0.95 37.07
N ASP A 86 16.82 -0.73 36.41
CA ASP A 86 18.15 -1.00 36.98
C ASP A 86 18.42 -0.10 38.20
N GLU A 87 18.00 1.16 38.15
CA GLU A 87 18.13 2.10 39.27
C GLU A 87 17.23 1.71 40.46
N VAL A 88 15.98 1.33 40.19
CA VAL A 88 15.06 0.81 41.22
C VAL A 88 15.64 -0.45 41.87
N GLN A 89 16.22 -1.36 41.08
CA GLN A 89 16.85 -2.55 41.63
C GLN A 89 18.03 -2.21 42.54
N LYS A 90 18.88 -1.25 42.14
CA LYS A 90 20.00 -0.77 42.96
C LYS A 90 19.49 -0.09 44.24
N LEU A 91 18.45 0.73 44.14
CA LEU A 91 17.87 1.42 45.30
C LEU A 91 17.17 0.47 46.28
N ASN A 92 16.73 -0.71 45.85
CA ASN A 92 16.24 -1.76 46.74
C ASN A 92 17.35 -2.53 47.45
N ASP A 93 18.61 -2.37 47.03
CA ASP A 93 19.77 -2.98 47.68
C ASP A 93 20.25 -2.08 48.84
N GLU A 94 20.15 -2.61 50.07
CA GLU A 94 20.53 -1.91 51.29
C GLU A 94 22.01 -1.47 51.28
N GLU A 95 22.91 -2.26 50.70
CA GLU A 95 24.34 -1.91 50.64
C GLU A 95 24.56 -0.70 49.72
N TYR A 96 23.83 -0.64 48.62
CA TYR A 96 23.89 0.48 47.68
C TYR A 96 23.33 1.77 48.29
N VAL A 97 22.20 1.69 49.00
CA VAL A 97 21.62 2.83 49.72
C VAL A 97 22.55 3.31 50.83
N LEU A 98 23.16 2.40 51.60
CA LEU A 98 24.15 2.75 52.62
C LEU A 98 25.39 3.41 52.01
N LYS A 99 25.84 3.01 50.82
CA LYS A 99 26.93 3.71 50.10
C LYS A 99 26.55 5.14 49.75
N ILE A 100 25.34 5.38 49.27
CA ILE A 100 24.82 6.74 49.01
C ILE A 100 24.75 7.53 50.32
N ALA A 101 24.21 6.95 51.39
CA ALA A 101 24.11 7.60 52.70
C ALA A 101 25.49 7.98 53.26
N ARG A 102 26.50 7.09 53.14
CA ARG A 102 27.88 7.39 53.54
C ARG A 102 28.50 8.53 52.70
N ARG A 103 28.31 8.49 51.37
CA ARG A 103 28.91 9.46 50.43
C ARG A 103 28.28 10.85 50.51
N ASP A 104 26.95 10.91 50.48
CA ASP A 104 26.21 12.15 50.26
C ASP A 104 25.66 12.74 51.56
N TYR A 105 25.48 11.92 52.59
CA TYR A 105 24.86 12.32 53.86
C TYR A 105 25.75 12.07 55.09
N PHE A 106 27.02 11.69 54.89
CA PHE A 106 27.96 11.39 55.97
C PHE A 106 27.39 10.42 57.01
N PHE A 107 26.61 9.43 56.57
CA PHE A 107 26.12 8.38 57.47
C PHE A 107 27.28 7.44 57.85
N SER A 108 27.29 6.88 59.07
CA SER A 108 28.24 5.83 59.45
C SER A 108 27.52 4.66 60.12
N GLY A 109 27.99 3.45 59.81
CA GLY A 109 27.49 2.22 60.43
C GLY A 109 27.99 2.02 61.86
N LYS A 110 27.51 0.95 62.52
CA LYS A 110 27.97 0.57 63.86
C LYS A 110 29.49 0.34 63.86
N GLY A 111 30.23 1.18 64.58
CA GLY A 111 31.68 1.09 64.71
C GLY A 111 32.48 1.88 63.66
N GLU A 112 31.82 2.60 62.74
CA GLU A 112 32.47 3.47 61.75
C GLU A 112 32.57 4.91 62.27
N ILE A 113 33.73 5.57 62.10
CA ILE A 113 33.98 6.97 62.50
C ILE A 113 34.18 7.82 61.24
N ILE A 114 33.44 8.93 61.13
CA ILE A 114 33.54 9.87 60.00
C ILE A 114 34.66 10.86 60.27
N PHE A 115 35.58 11.01 59.32
CA PHE A 115 36.63 12.02 59.37
C PHE A 115 36.25 13.19 58.45
N PRO A 116 35.71 14.30 58.98
CA PRO A 116 35.51 15.49 58.19
C PRO A 116 36.88 16.06 57.82
N VAL A 117 37.21 16.04 56.52
CA VAL A 117 38.44 16.66 56.02
C VAL A 117 38.21 18.17 56.02
N SER A 118 38.58 18.84 57.11
CA SER A 118 38.65 20.31 57.14
C SER A 118 39.74 20.75 56.18
N LYS A 119 39.39 21.67 55.27
CA LYS A 119 40.37 22.36 54.43
C LYS A 119 41.10 23.43 55.22
#